data_AF-A0A1E4FEB0-F1
#
_entry.id   AF-A0A1E4FEB0-F1
#
_cell.length_a   1.000
_cell.length_b   1.000
_cell.length_c   1.000
_cell.angle_alpha   90.00
_cell.angle_beta   90.00
_cell.angle_gamma   90.00
#
_symmetry.space_group_name_H-M   'P 1'
#
loop_
_entity.id
_entity.type
_entity.pdbx_description
1 polymer ?
#
loop_
_entity_poly.entity_id
_entity_poly.type
_entity_poly.pdbx_seq_one_letter_code
_entity_poly.pdbx_strand_id
1 'polypeptide(L)'
;MLTALLLMGLKFPYTWEEQGVRCTFINPEYTRDKKYVIAHLSLRPSVNVAAFQWQGLVTVKNRAGESVPQAGDCKFDQAITNGYPPLAKGKTIPLLMYWLAQPDDFPVQIYVGDQALGEPLGR
;
A
#
# COMPACT_ATOMS: atom_id res chain seq x y z
N MET A 1 -23.99 -6.37 -27.77
CA MET A 1 -22.68 -6.53 -27.11
C MET A 1 -22.69 -5.69 -25.84
N LEU A 2 -22.91 -6.33 -24.69
CA LEU A 2 -22.64 -5.70 -23.40
C LEU A 2 -21.44 -6.45 -22.83
N THR A 3 -20.26 -5.80 -22.88
CA THR A 3 -19.04 -6.35 -22.30
C THR A 3 -19.26 -6.46 -20.80
N ALA A 4 -19.49 -7.67 -20.32
CA ALA A 4 -19.37 -7.98 -18.90
C ALA A 4 -17.90 -7.73 -18.54
N LEU A 5 -17.61 -6.55 -17.98
CA LEU A 5 -16.34 -6.28 -17.33
C LEU A 5 -16.33 -7.16 -16.08
N LEU A 6 -15.77 -8.35 -16.24
CA LEU A 6 -15.52 -9.28 -15.16
C LEU A 6 -14.52 -8.58 -14.22
N LEU A 7 -15.03 -7.85 -13.22
CA LEU A 7 -14.25 -7.35 -12.10
C LEU A 7 -13.80 -8.55 -11.28
N MET A 8 -12.85 -9.31 -11.82
CA MET A 8 -12.11 -10.31 -11.07
C MET A 8 -11.35 -9.55 -9.99
N GLY A 9 -11.82 -9.64 -8.75
CA GLY A 9 -11.14 -9.08 -7.58
C GLY A 9 -9.66 -9.43 -7.66
N LEU A 10 -8.82 -8.41 -7.80
CA LEU A 10 -7.38 -8.58 -7.97
C LEU A 10 -6.85 -9.44 -6.83
N LYS A 11 -6.30 -10.60 -7.17
CA LYS A 11 -5.59 -11.48 -6.23
C LYS A 11 -4.18 -10.95 -6.08
N PHE A 12 -3.77 -10.78 -4.83
CA PHE A 12 -2.39 -10.44 -4.51
C PHE A 12 -1.42 -11.55 -4.93
N PRO A 13 -0.18 -11.22 -5.34
CA PRO A 13 0.44 -9.88 -5.34
C PRO A 13 0.02 -9.00 -6.54
N TYR A 14 0.03 -7.67 -6.36
CA TYR A 14 -0.17 -6.67 -7.43
C TYR A 14 1.09 -5.83 -7.64
N THR A 15 1.51 -5.60 -8.88
CA THR A 15 2.79 -4.92 -9.18
C THR A 15 2.59 -3.75 -10.14
N TRP A 16 3.27 -2.64 -9.86
CA TRP A 16 3.38 -1.46 -10.72
C TRP A 16 4.79 -0.87 -10.65
N GLU A 17 5.06 0.16 -11.45
CA GLU A 17 6.32 0.92 -11.39
C GLU A 17 6.03 2.36 -10.95
N GLU A 18 6.85 2.86 -10.04
CA GLU A 18 6.78 4.22 -9.51
C GLU A 18 8.21 4.74 -9.26
N GLN A 19 8.55 5.95 -9.71
CA GLN A 19 9.88 6.55 -9.51
C GLN A 19 11.08 5.66 -9.94
N GLY A 20 10.91 4.81 -10.96
CA GLY A 20 11.95 3.84 -11.37
C GLY A 20 12.11 2.66 -10.41
N VAL A 21 11.11 2.40 -9.57
CA VAL A 21 11.06 1.29 -8.61
C VAL A 21 9.85 0.41 -8.92
N ARG A 22 10.10 -0.88 -9.10
CA ARG A 22 9.03 -1.87 -9.15
C ARG A 22 8.47 -2.03 -7.74
N CYS A 23 7.22 -1.63 -7.56
CA CYS A 23 6.49 -1.75 -6.32
C CYS A 23 5.55 -2.95 -6.43
N THR A 24 5.70 -3.91 -5.53
CA THR A 24 4.81 -5.07 -5.46
C THR A 24 4.07 -5.04 -4.13
N PHE A 25 2.76 -4.83 -4.18
CA PHE A 25 1.88 -5.01 -3.03
C PHE A 25 1.65 -6.50 -2.79
N ILE A 26 2.06 -6.97 -1.61
CA ILE A 26 2.10 -8.39 -1.25
C ILE A 26 0.81 -8.81 -0.58
N ASN A 27 0.41 -8.11 0.47
CA ASN A 27 -0.83 -8.35 1.19
C ASN A 27 -1.14 -7.17 2.09
N PRO A 28 -2.43 -6.99 2.44
CA PRO A 28 -2.81 -6.11 3.51
C PRO A 28 -3.15 -6.87 4.80
N GLU A 29 -3.07 -6.15 5.91
CA GLU A 29 -3.46 -6.61 7.24
C GLU A 29 -4.15 -5.48 8.01
N TYR A 30 -4.81 -5.83 9.10
CA TYR A 30 -5.26 -4.87 10.10
C TYR A 30 -5.04 -5.44 11.49
N THR A 31 -4.84 -4.58 12.48
CA THR A 31 -4.65 -5.03 13.87
C THR A 31 -5.96 -5.50 14.47
N ARG A 32 -5.90 -6.46 15.41
CA ARG A 32 -7.11 -7.00 16.08
C ARG A 32 -7.99 -5.94 16.74
N ASP A 33 -7.37 -4.88 17.25
CA ASP A 33 -8.05 -3.73 17.88
C ASP A 33 -8.56 -2.70 16.87
N LYS A 34 -8.40 -2.95 15.55
CA LYS A 34 -8.84 -2.10 14.45
C LYS A 34 -8.28 -0.67 14.51
N LYS A 35 -7.10 -0.49 15.11
CA LYS A 35 -6.39 0.82 15.14
C LYS A 35 -5.49 1.06 13.94
N TYR A 36 -5.05 -0.01 13.29
CA TYR A 36 -4.14 0.09 12.16
C TYR A 36 -4.59 -0.78 11.00
N VAL A 37 -4.44 -0.21 9.80
CA VAL A 37 -4.39 -0.95 8.53
C VAL A 37 -2.93 -0.94 8.09
N ILE A 38 -2.41 -2.09 7.65
CA ILE A 38 -1.01 -2.28 7.28
C ILE A 38 -0.95 -2.78 5.84
N ALA A 39 -0.14 -2.15 5.00
CA ALA A 39 0.17 -2.60 3.65
C ALA A 39 1.61 -3.11 3.60
N HIS A 40 1.77 -4.36 3.14
CA HIS A 40 3.07 -4.98 2.92
C HIS A 40 3.46 -4.82 1.46
N LEU A 41 4.56 -4.13 1.21
CA LEU A 41 5.13 -3.92 -0.12
C LEU A 41 6.54 -4.51 -0.20
N SER A 42 6.90 -4.95 -1.40
CA SER A 42 8.26 -5.27 -1.80
C SER A 42 8.69 -4.31 -2.90
N LEU A 43 9.80 -3.61 -2.68
CA LEU A 43 10.34 -2.63 -3.62
C LEU A 43 11.58 -3.18 -4.30
N ARG A 44 11.69 -2.99 -5.62
CA ARG A 44 12.88 -3.35 -6.39
C ARG A 44 13.26 -2.24 -7.38
N PRO A 45 14.23 -1.37 -7.03
CA PRO A 45 14.67 -0.28 -7.90
C PRO A 45 15.37 -0.80 -9.16
N SER A 46 14.99 -0.29 -10.33
CA SER A 46 15.69 -0.53 -11.60
C SER A 46 16.89 0.42 -11.78
N VAL A 47 16.90 1.53 -11.03
CA VAL A 47 17.95 2.55 -10.96
C VAL A 47 18.28 2.86 -9.49
N ASN A 48 19.37 3.58 -9.24
CA ASN A 48 19.62 4.13 -7.91
C ASN A 48 18.67 5.32 -7.68
N VAL A 49 17.98 5.34 -6.55
CA VAL A 49 17.05 6.40 -6.16
C VAL A 49 17.64 7.12 -4.96
N ALA A 50 17.82 8.44 -5.05
CA ALA A 50 18.44 9.22 -3.98
C ALA A 50 17.50 9.47 -2.79
N ALA A 51 16.19 9.61 -3.07
CA ALA A 51 15.17 9.84 -2.06
C ALA A 51 13.84 9.28 -2.58
N PHE A 52 13.46 8.08 -2.13
CA PHE A 52 12.24 7.43 -2.60
C PHE A 52 11.02 7.90 -1.82
N GLN A 53 10.04 8.46 -2.52
CA GLN A 53 8.79 8.95 -1.95
C GLN A 53 7.82 7.78 -1.78
N TRP A 54 7.67 7.31 -0.55
CA TRP A 54 6.79 6.20 -0.21
C TRP A 54 5.36 6.63 0.15
N GLN A 55 5.17 7.88 0.53
CA GLN A 55 3.84 8.43 0.83
C GLN A 55 3.02 8.50 -0.47
N GLY A 56 1.76 8.04 -0.42
CA GLY A 56 0.86 8.04 -1.57
C GLY A 56 1.04 6.87 -2.56
N LEU A 57 1.98 5.95 -2.35
CA LEU A 57 2.08 4.72 -3.16
C LEU A 57 0.78 3.91 -3.18
N VAL A 58 0.06 3.98 -2.06
CA VAL A 58 -1.20 3.30 -1.81
C VAL A 58 -2.09 4.26 -1.05
N THR A 59 -3.40 4.21 -1.30
CA THR A 59 -4.40 4.93 -0.50
C THR A 59 -5.37 3.94 0.14
N VAL A 60 -5.87 4.30 1.33
CA VAL A 60 -6.86 3.51 2.06
C VAL A 60 -8.08 4.38 2.25
N LYS A 61 -9.25 3.88 1.86
CA LYS A 61 -10.52 4.57 2.04
C LYS A 61 -11.47 3.76 2.92
N ASN A 62 -12.22 4.45 3.77
CA ASN A 62 -13.25 3.84 4.59
C ASN A 62 -14.53 3.56 3.78
N ARG A 63 -15.54 2.98 4.42
CA ARG A 63 -16.85 2.68 3.80
C ARG A 63 -17.59 3.91 3.24
N ALA A 64 -17.28 5.12 3.74
CA ALA A 64 -17.84 6.37 3.25
C ALA A 64 -17.06 6.92 2.03
N GLY A 65 -15.96 6.27 1.64
CA GLY A 65 -15.09 6.71 0.56
C GLY A 65 -14.06 7.76 0.97
N GLU A 66 -13.94 8.06 2.27
CA GLU A 66 -13.01 9.03 2.82
C GLU A 66 -11.64 8.40 3.06
N SER A 67 -10.57 9.17 2.86
CA SER A 67 -9.21 8.68 3.09
C SER A 67 -8.95 8.47 4.59
N VAL A 68 -8.53 7.26 4.95
CA VAL A 68 -8.00 6.96 6.29
C VAL A 68 -6.64 7.67 6.43
N PRO A 69 -6.32 8.32 7.57
CA PRO A 69 -5.05 9.00 7.75
C PRO A 69 -3.86 8.04 7.65
N GLN A 70 -2.90 8.33 6.77
CA GLN A 70 -1.64 7.60 6.71
C GLN A 70 -0.72 8.05 7.85
N ALA A 71 0.00 7.11 8.48
CA ALA A 71 1.04 7.47 9.43
C ALA A 71 2.20 8.22 8.77
N GLY A 72 2.82 9.14 9.52
CA GLY A 72 3.94 9.96 9.04
C GLY A 72 5.26 9.19 8.91
N ASP A 73 5.32 7.97 9.43
CA ASP A 73 6.46 7.07 9.38
C ASP A 73 6.07 5.71 8.76
N CYS A 74 7.09 4.94 8.40
CA CYS A 74 6.96 3.61 7.82
C CYS A 74 8.14 2.73 8.22
N LYS A 75 8.04 1.42 7.99
CA LYS A 75 9.13 0.48 8.23
C LYS A 75 9.77 0.07 6.90
N PHE A 76 11.03 0.45 6.70
CA PHE A 76 11.87 0.10 5.56
C PHE A 76 12.97 -0.85 6.01
N ASP A 77 13.10 -2.03 5.39
CA ASP A 77 14.19 -2.98 5.67
C ASP A 77 14.46 -3.18 7.18
N GLN A 78 13.38 -3.35 7.93
CA GLN A 78 13.37 -3.49 9.39
C GLN A 78 13.65 -2.24 10.25
N ALA A 79 13.98 -1.09 9.66
CA ALA A 79 14.15 0.19 10.34
C ALA A 79 12.91 1.10 10.17
N ILE A 80 12.58 1.88 11.20
CA ILE A 80 11.51 2.90 11.12
C ILE A 80 12.11 4.20 10.56
N THR A 81 11.43 4.82 9.61
CA THR A 81 11.83 6.11 9.03
C THR A 81 10.61 7.00 8.79
N ASN A 82 10.81 8.31 8.97
CA ASN A 82 9.85 9.36 8.66
C ASN A 82 10.27 10.20 7.44
N GLY A 83 11.40 9.88 6.81
CA GLY A 83 11.94 10.56 5.64
C GLY A 83 11.85 9.71 4.36
N TYR A 84 12.47 10.21 3.29
CA TYR A 84 12.56 9.51 2.00
C TYR A 84 13.93 8.85 1.85
N PRO A 85 14.06 7.54 2.14
CA PRO A 85 15.35 6.88 2.12
C PRO A 85 15.89 6.70 0.70
N PRO A 86 17.22 6.64 0.52
CA PRO A 86 17.82 6.22 -0.73
C PRO A 86 17.60 4.73 -0.96
N LEU A 87 17.40 4.31 -2.21
CA LEU A 87 17.29 2.91 -2.61
C LEU A 87 18.36 2.55 -3.65
N ALA A 88 19.12 1.50 -3.38
CA ALA A 88 20.14 1.01 -4.29
C ALA A 88 19.52 0.10 -5.37
N LYS A 89 19.99 0.28 -6.62
CA LYS A 89 19.58 -0.52 -7.78
C LYS A 89 19.67 -2.02 -7.49
N GLY A 90 18.63 -2.75 -7.90
CA GLY A 90 18.61 -4.21 -7.90
C GLY A 90 18.36 -4.86 -6.53
N LYS A 91 18.39 -4.11 -5.42
CA LYS A 91 18.03 -4.63 -4.10
C LYS A 91 16.52 -4.85 -4.00
N THR A 92 16.12 -5.87 -3.24
CA THR A 92 14.72 -6.07 -2.86
C THR A 92 14.55 -5.61 -1.42
N ILE A 93 13.61 -4.71 -1.20
CA ILE A 93 13.48 -3.96 0.06
C ILE A 93 12.03 -4.10 0.53
N PRO A 94 11.78 -4.68 1.72
CA PRO A 94 10.44 -4.71 2.29
C PRO A 94 10.07 -3.32 2.82
N LEU A 95 8.84 -2.89 2.53
CA LEU A 95 8.24 -1.67 3.02
C LEU A 95 6.91 -2.01 3.70
N LEU A 96 6.74 -1.58 4.95
CA LEU A 96 5.45 -1.56 5.63
C LEU A 96 4.96 -0.12 5.76
N MET A 97 3.81 0.15 5.16
CA MET A 97 3.07 1.39 5.34
C MET A 97 1.86 1.10 6.23
N TYR A 98 1.46 2.06 7.05
CA TYR A 98 0.28 1.89 7.90
C TYR A 98 -0.56 3.17 8.01
N TRP A 99 -1.84 2.95 8.30
CA TRP A 99 -2.86 3.99 8.44
C TRP A 99 -3.48 3.90 9.82
N LEU A 100 -3.81 5.06 10.37
CA LEU A 100 -4.43 5.24 11.68
C LEU A 100 -5.95 5.12 11.50
N ALA A 101 -6.47 3.91 11.63
CA ALA A 101 -7.89 3.62 11.49
C ALA A 101 -8.61 3.70 12.84
N GLN A 102 -9.92 3.91 12.77
CA GLN A 102 -10.85 3.70 13.87
C GLN A 102 -11.72 2.46 13.58
N PRO A 103 -12.30 1.82 14.61
CA PRO A 103 -13.16 0.65 14.40
C PRO A 103 -14.32 0.86 13.42
N ASP A 104 -14.83 2.09 13.30
CA ASP A 104 -15.93 2.51 12.41
C ASP A 104 -15.51 2.86 10.97
N ASP A 105 -14.20 2.98 10.70
CA ASP A 105 -13.68 3.08 9.33
C ASP A 105 -13.89 1.78 8.54
N PHE A 106 -13.98 0.65 9.24
CA PHE A 106 -14.08 -0.66 8.62
C PHE A 106 -15.51 -0.94 8.09
N PRO A 107 -15.62 -1.65 6.95
CA PRO A 107 -14.54 -2.19 6.15
C PRO A 107 -13.82 -1.11 5.33
N VAL A 108 -12.51 -1.26 5.15
CA VAL A 108 -11.66 -0.34 4.37
C VAL A 108 -11.29 -0.97 3.03
N GLN A 109 -11.13 -0.14 2.00
CA GLN A 109 -10.66 -0.54 0.68
C GLN A 109 -9.30 0.11 0.39
N ILE A 110 -8.38 -0.68 -0.16
CA ILE A 110 -7.04 -0.24 -0.54
C ILE A 110 -6.99 0.01 -2.04
N TYR A 111 -6.25 1.04 -2.46
CA TYR A 111 -6.11 1.44 -3.86
C TYR A 111 -4.67 1.76 -4.24
N VAL A 112 -4.31 1.51 -5.50
CA VAL A 112 -3.14 2.08 -6.19
C VAL A 112 -3.67 2.96 -7.32
N GLY A 113 -3.42 4.28 -7.24
CA GLY A 113 -4.16 5.24 -8.07
C GLY A 113 -5.67 5.08 -7.86
N ASP A 114 -6.41 4.89 -8.95
CA ASP A 114 -7.86 4.65 -8.93
C ASP A 114 -8.23 3.16 -8.85
N GLN A 115 -7.25 2.25 -8.92
CA GLN A 115 -7.49 0.81 -8.95
C GLN A 115 -7.66 0.24 -7.54
N ALA A 116 -8.84 -0.29 -7.24
CA ALA A 116 -9.08 -1.04 -6.01
C ALA A 116 -8.28 -2.35 -6.01
N LEU A 117 -7.65 -2.65 -4.87
CA LEU A 117 -6.84 -3.82 -4.62
C LEU A 117 -7.58 -4.84 -3.75
N GLY A 118 -7.89 -6.01 -4.31
CA GLY A 118 -8.58 -7.09 -3.60
C GLY A 118 -9.95 -6.69 -3.05
N GLU A 119 -10.44 -7.49 -2.09
CA GLU A 119 -11.68 -7.22 -1.37
C GLU A 119 -11.47 -6.25 -0.19
N PRO A 120 -12.52 -5.54 0.27
CA PRO A 120 -12.47 -4.73 1.47
C PRO A 120 -12.06 -5.53 2.72
N LEU A 121 -11.26 -4.90 3.58
CA LEU A 121 -10.69 -5.51 4.79
C LEU A 121 -11.54 -5.24 6.03
N GLY A 122 -11.54 -6.21 6.95
CA GLY A 122 -12.19 -6.07 8.26
C GLY A 122 -13.73 -6.13 8.24
N ARG A 123 -14.28 -6.80 7.21
CA ARG A 123 -15.66 -7.28 7.20
C ARG A 123 -15.92 -8.25 8.35
#